data_AF-A0A384IH61-F1
#
_entry.id   AF-A0A384IH61-F1
#
_cell.length_a   1.000
_cell.length_b   1.000
_cell.length_c   1.000
_cell.angle_alpha   90.00
_cell.angle_beta   90.00
_cell.angle_gamma   90.00
#
_symmetry.space_group_name_H-M   'P 1'
#
loop_
_entity.id
_entity.type
_entity.pdbx_description
1 polymer ?
#
loop_
_entity_poly.entity_id
_entity_poly.type
_entity_poly.pdbx_seq_one_letter_code
_entity_poly.pdbx_strand_id
1 'polypeptide(L)'
;MLNLITRRTARAARVLADAVRSVVAPAALVRDHAPATAVPDPADVLTPEEAAAMAEEIETAGTAYADAADLARAGDRGKRKARRLLDRVPAGRYGAVLIERVQSSRQTPDLEAIRATYARLDLGDVPMRSCAASLRVTVAEELAAPAPAAAPVLVAA
;
A
#
# COMPACT_ATOMS: atom_id res chain seq x y z
N MET A 1 -12.25 -34.47 -30.48
CA MET A 1 -11.50 -33.26 -30.92
C MET A 1 -12.18 -31.92 -30.61
N LEU A 2 -13.48 -31.85 -30.29
CA LEU A 2 -14.20 -30.60 -29.96
C LEU A 2 -13.68 -29.85 -28.72
N ASN A 3 -13.06 -30.54 -27.76
CA ASN A 3 -12.63 -29.98 -26.47
C ASN A 3 -11.32 -29.15 -26.51
N LEU A 4 -10.56 -29.20 -27.60
CA LEU A 4 -9.30 -28.44 -27.71
C LEU A 4 -9.56 -27.01 -28.24
N ILE A 5 -10.55 -26.87 -29.12
CA ILE A 5 -10.96 -25.57 -29.70
C ILE A 5 -11.63 -24.72 -28.62
N THR A 6 -12.52 -25.30 -27.82
CA THR A 6 -13.21 -24.62 -26.71
C THR A 6 -12.25 -24.15 -25.59
N ARG A 7 -11.18 -24.89 -25.32
CA ARG A 7 -10.14 -24.48 -24.35
C ARG A 7 -9.29 -23.31 -24.86
N ARG A 8 -9.04 -23.26 -26.16
CA ARG A 8 -8.27 -22.16 -26.79
C ARG A 8 -9.09 -20.87 -26.87
N THR A 9 -10.38 -20.96 -27.21
CA THR A 9 -11.27 -19.79 -27.22
C THR A 9 -11.47 -19.22 -25.82
N ALA A 10 -11.59 -20.06 -24.79
CA ALA A 10 -11.70 -19.61 -23.40
C ALA A 10 -10.45 -18.88 -22.90
N ARG A 11 -9.24 -19.32 -23.28
CA ARG A 11 -8.00 -18.61 -22.96
C ARG A 11 -7.88 -17.27 -23.68
N ALA A 12 -8.22 -17.24 -24.98
CA ALA A 12 -8.18 -16.00 -25.77
C ALA A 12 -9.16 -14.94 -25.22
N ALA A 13 -10.37 -15.36 -24.84
CA ALA A 13 -11.36 -14.47 -24.23
C ALA A 13 -10.89 -13.88 -22.89
N ARG A 14 -10.19 -14.65 -22.06
CA ARG A 14 -9.61 -14.14 -20.80
C ARG A 14 -8.52 -13.11 -21.04
N VAL A 15 -7.60 -13.37 -21.97
CA VAL A 15 -6.52 -12.42 -22.29
C VAL A 15 -7.07 -11.09 -22.81
N LEU A 16 -8.12 -11.14 -23.66
CA LEU A 16 -8.78 -9.93 -24.15
C LEU A 16 -9.53 -9.19 -23.03
N ALA A 17 -10.22 -9.92 -22.14
CA ALA A 17 -10.88 -9.34 -20.98
C ALA A 17 -9.89 -8.68 -20.01
N ASP A 18 -8.74 -9.31 -19.77
CA ASP A 18 -7.67 -8.77 -18.92
C ASP A 18 -7.03 -7.54 -19.55
N ALA A 19 -6.85 -7.51 -20.88
CA ALA A 19 -6.35 -6.33 -21.60
C ALA A 19 -7.33 -5.15 -21.51
N VAL A 20 -8.64 -5.39 -21.69
CA VAL A 20 -9.67 -4.34 -21.53
C VAL A 20 -9.73 -3.87 -20.08
N ARG A 21 -9.68 -4.80 -19.11
CA ARG A 21 -9.64 -4.48 -17.68
C ARG A 21 -8.39 -3.69 -17.30
N SER A 22 -7.25 -3.95 -17.94
CA SER A 22 -6.00 -3.20 -17.72
C SER A 22 -6.11 -1.73 -18.11
N VAL A 23 -6.94 -1.40 -19.11
CA VAL A 23 -7.14 -0.01 -19.56
C VAL A 23 -8.23 0.69 -18.73
N VAL A 24 -9.33 -0.02 -18.43
CA VAL A 24 -10.49 0.57 -17.75
C VAL A 24 -10.30 0.63 -16.23
N ALA A 25 -9.62 -0.34 -15.64
CA ALA A 25 -9.43 -0.45 -14.18
C ALA A 25 -8.09 -1.11 -13.83
N PRO A 26 -6.94 -0.45 -14.12
CA PRO A 26 -5.61 -1.01 -13.85
C PRO A 26 -5.42 -1.39 -12.38
N ALA A 27 -6.06 -0.67 -11.45
CA ALA A 27 -6.01 -0.95 -10.02
C ALA A 27 -6.69 -2.29 -9.64
N ALA A 28 -7.64 -2.79 -10.43
CA ALA A 28 -8.30 -4.06 -10.17
C ALA A 28 -7.36 -5.25 -10.42
N LEU A 29 -6.50 -5.18 -11.44
CA LEU A 29 -5.53 -6.24 -11.77
C LEU A 29 -4.42 -6.39 -10.71
N VAL A 30 -4.05 -5.30 -10.04
CA VAL A 30 -3.01 -5.31 -9.00
C VAL A 30 -3.50 -5.98 -7.70
N ARG A 31 -4.82 -5.94 -7.43
CA ARG A 31 -5.41 -6.57 -6.24
C ARG A 31 -5.50 -8.09 -6.36
N ASP A 32 -5.75 -8.60 -7.56
CA ASP A 32 -5.94 -10.05 -7.79
C ASP A 32 -4.64 -10.87 -7.73
N HIS A 33 -3.45 -10.23 -7.78
CA HIS A 33 -2.16 -10.93 -7.81
C HIS A 33 -1.29 -10.77 -6.57
N ALA A 34 -1.77 -10.09 -5.52
CA ALA A 34 -1.09 -10.12 -4.24
C ALA A 34 -1.27 -11.52 -3.63
N PRO A 35 -0.20 -12.27 -3.28
CA PRO A 35 -0.36 -13.45 -2.46
C PRO A 35 -1.12 -13.03 -1.20
N ALA A 36 -2.19 -13.75 -0.86
CA ALA A 36 -2.98 -13.48 0.33
C ALA A 36 -2.12 -13.72 1.57
N THR A 37 -1.35 -12.71 1.98
CA THR A 37 -0.85 -12.61 3.34
C THR A 37 -2.08 -12.61 4.23
N ALA A 38 -2.23 -13.66 5.04
CA ALA A 38 -3.27 -13.75 6.05
C ALA A 38 -3.15 -12.55 6.98
N VAL A 39 -4.00 -11.55 6.74
CA VAL A 39 -4.25 -10.49 7.72
C VAL A 39 -5.07 -11.18 8.82
N PRO A 40 -4.64 -11.13 10.09
CA PRO A 40 -5.44 -11.66 11.19
C PRO A 40 -6.85 -11.08 11.15
N ASP A 41 -7.88 -11.88 11.42
CA ASP A 41 -9.23 -11.33 11.58
C ASP A 41 -9.18 -10.33 12.74
N PRO A 42 -9.75 -9.12 12.64
CA PRO A 42 -9.85 -8.22 13.80
C PRO A 42 -10.42 -8.92 15.04
N ALA A 43 -11.34 -9.89 14.85
CA ALA A 43 -11.89 -10.70 15.93
C ALA A 43 -10.87 -11.66 16.59
N ASP A 44 -9.76 -11.98 15.92
CA ASP A 44 -8.67 -12.79 16.47
C ASP A 44 -7.74 -11.98 17.39
N VAL A 45 -7.80 -10.64 17.31
CA VAL A 45 -6.92 -9.72 18.07
C VAL A 45 -7.68 -9.01 19.18
N LEU A 46 -8.90 -8.55 18.90
CA LEU A 46 -9.79 -7.90 19.85
C LEU A 46 -11.16 -8.54 19.76
N THR A 47 -11.76 -8.86 20.91
CA THR A 47 -13.17 -9.24 20.94
C THR A 47 -14.05 -8.05 20.53
N PRO A 48 -15.27 -8.28 20.00
CA PRO A 48 -16.17 -7.19 19.62
C PRO A 48 -16.50 -6.21 20.76
N GLU A 49 -16.55 -6.72 21.99
CA GLU A 49 -16.78 -5.91 23.19
C GLU A 49 -15.59 -5.00 23.52
N GLU A 50 -14.36 -5.52 23.41
CA GLU A 50 -13.13 -4.74 23.58
C GLU A 50 -12.98 -3.68 22.47
N ALA A 51 -13.28 -4.06 21.22
CA ALA A 51 -13.25 -3.13 20.10
C ALA A 51 -14.27 -1.99 20.26
N ALA A 52 -15.47 -2.30 20.76
CA ALA A 52 -16.50 -1.28 21.06
C ALA A 52 -16.11 -0.39 22.24
N ALA A 53 -15.51 -0.96 23.30
CA ALA A 53 -15.04 -0.21 24.46
C ALA A 53 -13.91 0.78 24.10
N MET A 54 -13.07 0.43 23.11
CA MET A 54 -11.95 1.25 22.65
C MET A 54 -12.27 2.11 21.42
N ALA A 55 -13.53 2.16 20.96
CA ALA A 55 -13.87 2.80 19.69
C ALA A 55 -13.44 4.28 19.63
N GLU A 56 -13.71 5.06 20.68
CA GLU A 56 -13.31 6.48 20.75
C GLU A 56 -11.79 6.67 20.75
N GLU A 57 -11.06 5.79 21.46
CA GLU A 57 -9.60 5.81 21.48
C GLU A 57 -9.01 5.48 20.10
N ILE A 58 -9.58 4.49 19.41
CA ILE A 58 -9.19 4.08 18.07
C ILE A 58 -9.46 5.20 17.06
N GLU A 59 -10.62 5.86 17.13
CA GLU A 59 -10.97 6.99 16.26
C GLU A 59 -10.05 8.20 16.49
N THR A 60 -9.81 8.53 17.76
CA THR A 60 -8.89 9.61 18.15
C THR A 60 -7.47 9.32 17.66
N ALA A 61 -6.99 8.09 17.88
CA ALA A 61 -5.67 7.65 17.41
C ALA A 61 -5.57 7.64 15.88
N GLY A 62 -6.61 7.19 15.19
CA GLY A 62 -6.69 7.16 13.73
C GLY A 62 -6.63 8.55 13.12
N THR A 63 -7.37 9.51 13.69
CA THR A 63 -7.37 10.91 13.27
C THR A 63 -6.01 11.56 13.52
N ALA A 64 -5.46 11.40 14.74
CA ALA A 64 -4.13 11.91 15.07
C ALA A 64 -3.04 11.33 14.16
N TYR A 65 -3.14 10.04 13.82
CA TYR A 65 -2.23 9.39 12.88
C TYR A 65 -2.35 9.98 11.47
N ALA A 66 -3.57 10.22 10.98
CA ALA A 66 -3.79 10.80 9.66
C ALA A 66 -3.19 12.21 9.57
N ASP A 67 -3.45 13.06 10.56
CA ASP A 67 -2.91 14.42 10.64
C ASP A 67 -1.38 14.41 10.70
N ALA A 68 -0.80 13.56 11.54
CA ALA A 68 0.64 13.41 11.65
C ALA A 68 1.26 12.93 10.33
N ALA A 69 0.62 11.99 9.63
CA ALA A 69 1.08 11.50 8.34
C ALA A 69 1.04 12.60 7.27
N ASP A 70 0.03 13.47 7.27
CA ASP A 70 -0.06 14.57 6.32
C ASP A 70 0.95 15.68 6.60
N LEU A 71 1.19 16.02 7.87
CA LEU A 71 2.28 16.91 8.27
C LEU A 71 3.64 16.35 7.84
N ALA A 72 3.88 15.05 8.05
CA ALA A 72 5.11 14.39 7.61
C ALA A 72 5.28 14.48 6.09
N ARG A 73 4.24 14.16 5.31
CA ARG A 73 4.25 14.27 3.85
C ARG A 73 4.48 15.70 3.37
N ALA A 74 3.86 16.68 4.01
CA ALA A 74 4.08 18.10 3.72
C ALA A 74 5.53 18.50 3.98
N GLY A 75 6.08 18.08 5.13
CA GLY A 75 7.49 18.24 5.47
C GLY A 75 8.41 17.61 4.42
N ASP A 76 8.13 16.39 3.98
CA ASP A 76 8.92 15.69 2.96
C ASP A 76 8.83 16.35 1.57
N ARG A 77 7.68 16.90 1.21
CA ARG A 77 7.55 17.73 0.00
C ARG A 77 8.40 19.01 0.13
N GLY A 78 8.35 19.67 1.28
CA GLY A 78 9.18 20.84 1.60
C GLY A 78 10.67 20.53 1.51
N LYS A 79 11.12 19.46 2.18
CA LYS A 79 12.51 18.97 2.14
C LYS A 79 12.95 18.67 0.71
N ARG A 80 12.13 17.97 -0.10
CA ARG A 80 12.45 17.71 -1.51
C ARG A 80 12.60 18.99 -2.32
N LYS A 81 11.70 19.97 -2.13
CA LYS A 81 11.79 21.28 -2.81
C LYS A 81 13.05 22.04 -2.41
N ALA A 82 13.37 22.10 -1.11
CA ALA A 82 14.57 22.74 -0.61
C ALA A 82 15.83 22.04 -1.14
N ARG A 83 15.86 20.70 -1.11
CA ARG A 83 16.98 19.91 -1.61
C ARG A 83 17.28 20.16 -3.08
N ARG A 84 16.26 20.36 -3.94
CA ARG A 84 16.48 20.73 -5.36
C ARG A 84 17.30 22.01 -5.52
N LEU A 85 17.15 22.97 -4.60
CA LEU A 85 17.96 24.18 -4.60
C LEU A 85 19.35 23.90 -3.99
N LEU A 86 19.38 23.27 -2.82
CA LEU A 86 20.61 23.01 -2.07
C LEU A 86 21.57 22.06 -2.81
N ASP A 87 21.10 21.13 -3.64
CA ASP A 87 21.96 20.22 -4.40
C ASP A 87 22.66 20.89 -5.59
N ARG A 88 22.22 22.08 -6.03
CA ARG A 88 22.86 22.81 -7.13
C ARG A 88 24.00 23.71 -6.68
N VAL A 89 24.05 24.05 -5.40
CA VAL A 89 25.06 24.96 -4.86
C VAL A 89 26.26 24.16 -4.35
N PRO A 90 27.49 24.66 -4.57
CA PRO A 90 28.68 24.05 -4.02
C PRO A 90 28.70 24.16 -2.48
N ALA A 91 29.61 23.43 -1.85
CA ALA A 91 29.87 23.59 -0.43
C ALA A 91 30.35 25.02 -0.14
N GLY A 92 29.86 25.61 0.95
CA GLY A 92 30.16 27.00 1.30
C GLY A 92 29.13 27.61 2.25
N ARG A 93 29.41 28.84 2.70
CA ARG A 93 28.51 29.61 3.58
C ARG A 93 27.65 30.57 2.76
N TYR A 94 26.34 30.49 2.95
CA TYR A 94 25.31 31.32 2.32
C TYR A 94 24.51 32.03 3.41
N GLY A 95 24.95 33.23 3.80
CA GLY A 95 24.36 33.98 4.91
C GLY A 95 24.47 33.22 6.24
N ALA A 96 23.32 32.83 6.79
CA ALA A 96 23.23 32.06 8.03
C ALA A 96 23.40 30.54 7.83
N VAL A 97 23.40 30.04 6.59
CA VAL A 97 23.41 28.60 6.29
C VAL A 97 24.80 28.17 5.82
N LEU A 98 25.34 27.10 6.39
CA LEU A 98 26.56 26.44 5.93
C LEU A 98 26.19 25.14 5.21
N ILE A 99 26.73 24.93 4.00
CA ILE A 99 26.50 23.73 3.19
C ILE A 99 27.80 22.94 3.10
N GLU A 100 27.76 21.69 3.57
CA GLU A 100 28.88 20.74 3.53
C GLU A 100 28.50 19.48 2.74
N ARG A 101 29.47 18.85 2.09
CA ARG A 101 29.29 17.58 1.37
C ARG A 101 30.12 16.51 2.05
N VAL A 102 29.47 15.66 2.83
CA VAL A 102 30.12 14.57 3.57
C VAL A 102 29.77 13.24 2.90
N GLN A 103 30.78 12.46 2.53
CA GLN A 103 30.56 11.11 2.01
C GLN A 103 30.11 10.19 3.15
N SER A 104 29.09 9.36 2.90
CA SER A 104 28.67 8.37 3.88
C SER A 104 29.73 7.28 4.03
N SER A 105 30.03 6.89 5.26
CA SER A 105 30.86 5.72 5.56
C SER A 105 30.09 4.40 5.47
N ARG A 106 28.77 4.43 5.26
CA ARG A 106 27.93 3.23 5.12
C ARG A 106 28.18 2.57 3.78
N GLN A 107 28.40 1.25 3.79
CA GLN A 107 28.47 0.43 2.58
C GLN A 107 27.10 -0.21 2.32
N THR A 108 26.65 -0.14 1.07
CA THR A 108 25.42 -0.80 0.62
C THR A 108 25.81 -2.09 -0.11
N PRO A 109 25.16 -3.23 0.17
CA PRO A 109 25.40 -4.46 -0.58
C PRO A 109 25.15 -4.26 -2.08
N ASP A 110 26.07 -4.74 -2.91
CA ASP A 110 25.92 -4.72 -4.36
C ASP A 110 25.02 -5.90 -4.79
N LEU A 111 23.73 -5.60 -4.97
CA LEU A 111 22.73 -6.59 -5.37
C LEU A 111 22.95 -7.14 -6.79
N GLU A 112 23.67 -6.43 -7.64
CA GLU A 112 24.00 -6.90 -8.99
C GLU A 112 25.14 -7.91 -8.91
N ALA A 113 26.20 -7.58 -8.18
CA ALA A 113 27.30 -8.51 -7.93
C ALA A 113 26.84 -9.77 -7.18
N ILE A 114 25.92 -9.63 -6.22
CA ILE A 114 25.31 -10.76 -5.51
C ILE A 114 24.53 -11.63 -6.50
N ARG A 115 23.65 -11.05 -7.33
CA ARG A 115 22.87 -11.81 -8.32
C ARG A 115 23.75 -12.50 -9.36
N ALA A 116 24.77 -11.82 -9.87
CA ALA A 116 25.74 -12.40 -10.80
C ALA A 116 26.49 -13.59 -10.18
N THR A 117 26.82 -13.49 -8.89
CA THR A 117 27.48 -14.59 -8.15
C THR A 117 26.56 -15.79 -7.98
N TYR A 118 25.29 -15.57 -7.62
CA TYR A 118 24.30 -16.64 -7.48
C TYR A 118 24.05 -17.37 -8.81
N ALA A 119 23.89 -16.61 -9.90
CA ALA A 119 23.72 -17.17 -11.24
C ALA A 119 24.96 -17.96 -11.69
N ARG A 120 26.17 -17.44 -11.47
CA ARG A 120 27.43 -18.10 -11.86
C ARG A 120 27.68 -19.42 -11.13
N LEU A 121 27.22 -19.52 -9.89
CA LEU A 121 27.42 -20.69 -9.02
C LEU A 121 26.23 -21.66 -9.03
N ASP A 122 25.20 -21.41 -9.86
CA ASP A 122 23.96 -22.20 -9.95
C ASP A 122 23.27 -22.41 -8.58
N LEU A 123 23.30 -21.36 -7.74
CA LEU A 123 22.74 -21.40 -6.38
C LEU A 123 21.23 -21.11 -6.32
N GLY A 124 20.61 -20.84 -7.47
CA GLY A 124 19.21 -20.42 -7.57
C GLY A 124 19.00 -18.93 -7.23
N ASP A 125 17.80 -18.60 -6.77
CA ASP A 125 17.39 -17.22 -6.45
C ASP A 125 18.02 -16.70 -5.15
N VAL A 126 18.26 -15.38 -5.08
CA VAL A 126 18.74 -14.73 -3.86
C VAL A 126 17.65 -14.86 -2.78
N PRO A 127 17.95 -15.43 -1.60
CA PRO A 127 16.96 -15.63 -0.55
C PRO A 127 16.49 -14.27 -0.01
N MET A 128 15.18 -14.03 -0.10
CA MET A 128 14.53 -12.82 0.40
C MET A 128 13.61 -13.16 1.57
N ARG A 129 13.55 -12.28 2.57
CA ARG A 129 12.55 -12.35 3.64
C ARG A 129 11.28 -11.61 3.23
N SER A 130 10.11 -12.13 3.60
CA SER A 130 8.86 -11.39 3.47
C SER A 130 8.91 -10.11 4.31
N CYS A 131 8.56 -8.98 3.71
CA CYS A 131 8.40 -7.73 4.44
C CYS A 131 7.22 -7.83 5.42
N ALA A 132 7.32 -7.14 6.57
CA ALA A 132 6.20 -7.01 7.49
C ALA A 132 5.04 -6.22 6.83
N ALA A 133 3.80 -6.46 7.28
CA ALA A 133 2.64 -5.74 6.80
C ALA A 133 2.76 -4.24 7.09
N SER A 134 2.45 -3.39 6.10
CA SER A 134 2.46 -1.95 6.26
C SER A 134 1.11 -1.45 6.78
N LEU A 135 1.13 -0.58 7.81
CA LEU A 135 -0.07 0.12 8.29
C LEU A 135 -0.61 1.05 7.20
N ARG A 136 -1.90 0.90 6.87
CA ARG A 136 -2.63 1.80 5.99
C ARG A 136 -3.92 2.23 6.68
N VAL A 137 -3.98 3.50 7.08
CA VAL A 137 -5.17 4.11 7.68
C VAL A 137 -5.92 4.88 6.60
N THR A 138 -7.21 4.61 6.45
CA THR A 138 -8.14 5.36 5.59
C THR A 138 -9.34 5.73 6.43
N VAL A 139 -9.66 7.03 6.51
CA VAL A 139 -10.88 7.51 7.16
C VAL A 139 -12.05 7.10 6.27
N ALA A 140 -13.01 6.36 6.84
CA ALA A 140 -14.21 5.98 6.12
C ALA A 140 -15.11 7.23 5.97
N GLU A 141 -15.53 7.54 4.74
CA GLU A 141 -16.69 8.41 4.56
C GLU A 141 -17.94 7.63 4.97
N GLU A 142 -18.80 8.24 5.77
CA GLU A 142 -20.01 7.63 6.32
C GLU A 142 -20.90 7.13 5.18
N LEU A 143 -20.94 5.80 4.99
CA LEU A 143 -21.91 5.17 4.10
C LEU A 143 -23.28 5.37 4.75
N ALA A 144 -24.12 6.23 4.17
CA ALA A 144 -25.50 6.42 4.63
C ALA A 144 -26.20 5.06 4.75
N ALA A 145 -26.57 4.68 5.98
CA ALA A 145 -27.29 3.45 6.24
C ALA A 145 -28.63 3.45 5.49
N PRO A 146 -29.06 2.31 4.90
CA PRO A 146 -30.40 2.21 4.34
C PRO A 146 -31.43 2.39 5.47
N ALA A 147 -32.37 3.32 5.26
CA ALA A 147 -33.43 3.65 6.21
C ALA A 147 -34.21 2.39 6.65
N PRO A 148 -34.60 2.27 7.92
CA PRO A 148 -35.38 1.12 8.37
C PRO A 148 -36.72 1.08 7.65
N ALA A 149 -37.01 -0.06 7.01
CA ALA A 149 -38.30 -0.32 6.37
C ALA A 149 -39.43 -0.18 7.40
N ALA A 150 -40.38 0.72 7.13
CA ALA A 150 -41.55 0.94 7.96
C ALA A 150 -42.34 -0.36 8.14
N ALA A 151 -42.64 -0.71 9.39
CA ALA A 151 -43.50 -1.84 9.73
C ALA A 151 -44.95 -1.58 9.27
N PRO A 152 -45.67 -2.60 8.75
CA PRO A 152 -47.06 -2.44 8.33
C PRO A 152 -47.98 -2.22 9.54
N VAL A 153 -48.76 -1.15 9.48
CA VAL A 153 -49.85 -0.87 10.43
C VAL A 153 -50.98 -1.87 10.18
N LEU A 154 -51.25 -2.73 11.16
CA LEU A 154 -52.45 -3.58 11.21
C LEU A 154 -53.65 -2.71 11.61
N VAL A 155 -54.57 -2.50 10.67
CA VAL A 155 -55.90 -1.93 10.95
C VAL A 155 -56.83 -3.07 11.34
N ALA A 156 -57.34 -3.05 12.58
CA ALA A 156 -58.38 -3.97 13.04
C ALA A 156 -59.76 -3.49 12.56
N ALA A 157 -60.59 -4.44 12.12
CA ALA A 157 -61.98 -4.26 11.69
C ALA A 157 -62.96 -4.46 12.85
#